data_AF-A0A1F1L1W8-F1
#
_entry.id   AF-A0A1F1L1W8-F1
#
_cell.length_a   1.000
_cell.length_b   1.000
_cell.length_c   1.000
_cell.angle_alpha   90.00
_cell.angle_beta   90.00
_cell.angle_gamma   90.00
#
_symmetry.space_group_name_H-M   'P 1'
#
loop_
_entity.id
_entity.type
_entity.pdbx_description
1 polymer ?
#
loop_
_entity_poly.entity_id
_entity_poly.type
_entity_poly.pdbx_seq_one_letter_code
_entity_poly.pdbx_strand_id
1 'polypeptide(L)'
;MVDNSCVGGRTWNCPDVLSQCFYQDQSTRTYAAAGWPVLTDPNGLGPIIHPRVEQQKAGLHRIVSRDGETYGYRTIDAELTDFTLAALKGGTFDVGFTYCCDVDDAGHVHGLTGPEYREALGRVDAHTQRLAAALTQRHLQFQEDWLLIVTTDHGHIDAGGHGGDSPKETQSWAITWSPSGHTPEWEEHLQPESLAGRILAHRDS
;
A
#
# COMPACT_ATOMS: atom_id res chain seq x y z
N MET A 1 -3.05 1.91 26.34
CA MET A 1 -2.26 1.20 25.33
C MET A 1 -3.28 0.71 24.31
N VAL A 2 -3.35 1.35 23.16
CA VAL A 2 -4.12 0.81 22.03
C VAL A 2 -3.18 -0.21 21.42
N ASP A 3 -3.55 -1.48 21.44
CA ASP A 3 -2.76 -2.51 20.77
C ASP A 3 -3.04 -2.47 19.26
N ASN A 4 -2.21 -3.15 18.46
CA ASN A 4 -2.46 -3.30 17.03
C ASN A 4 -3.65 -4.24 16.73
N SER A 5 -4.46 -4.58 17.74
CA SER A 5 -5.68 -5.34 17.51
C SER A 5 -6.73 -4.41 16.91
N CYS A 6 -7.30 -4.79 15.77
CA CYS A 6 -8.40 -4.03 15.17
C CYS A 6 -9.73 -4.25 15.92
N VAL A 7 -9.68 -4.82 17.13
CA VAL A 7 -10.85 -5.16 17.95
C VAL A 7 -11.55 -3.89 18.41
N GLY A 8 -12.86 -3.80 18.16
CA GLY A 8 -13.64 -2.59 18.44
C GLY A 8 -13.43 -1.45 17.44
N GLY A 9 -12.64 -1.67 16.39
CA GLY A 9 -12.46 -0.73 15.29
C GLY A 9 -13.75 -0.50 14.48
N ARG A 10 -13.76 0.59 13.71
CA ARG A 10 -14.90 0.98 12.85
C ARG A 10 -14.63 0.76 11.36
N THR A 11 -13.66 -0.07 11.01
CA THR A 11 -13.28 -0.37 9.61
C THR A 11 -14.45 -0.94 8.80
N TRP A 12 -15.47 -1.52 9.44
CA TRP A 12 -16.69 -1.94 8.76
C TRP A 12 -17.60 -0.77 8.31
N ASN A 13 -17.58 0.35 9.02
CA ASN A 13 -18.32 1.57 8.68
C ASN A 13 -17.47 2.55 7.84
N CYS A 14 -16.16 2.33 7.78
CA CYS A 14 -15.20 3.12 7.03
C CYS A 14 -14.48 2.17 6.05
N PRO A 15 -15.13 1.79 4.93
CA PRO A 15 -14.56 0.82 3.99
C PRO A 15 -13.20 1.29 3.47
N ASP A 16 -12.28 0.36 3.24
CA ASP A 16 -10.98 0.66 2.65
C ASP A 16 -11.12 1.23 1.22
N VAL A 17 -10.06 1.87 0.72
CA VAL A 17 -10.09 2.55 -0.59
C VAL A 17 -10.42 1.58 -1.75
N LEU A 18 -10.01 0.32 -1.70
CA LEU A 18 -10.31 -0.65 -2.75
C LEU A 18 -11.80 -1.00 -2.76
N SER A 19 -12.39 -1.16 -1.57
CA SER A 19 -13.82 -1.33 -1.41
C SER A 19 -14.59 -0.11 -1.91
N GLN A 20 -14.15 1.11 -1.58
CA GLN A 20 -14.75 2.34 -2.09
C GLN A 20 -14.68 2.42 -3.62
N CYS A 21 -13.54 2.11 -4.23
CA CYS A 21 -13.38 2.07 -5.69
C CYS A 21 -14.34 1.09 -6.38
N PHE A 22 -14.55 -0.09 -5.77
CA PHE A 22 -15.51 -1.08 -6.28
C PHE A 22 -16.96 -0.65 -6.10
N TYR A 23 -17.31 0.05 -5.02
CA TYR A 23 -18.68 0.53 -4.83
C TYR A 23 -19.01 1.74 -5.71
N GLN A 24 -18.00 2.53 -6.09
CA GLN A 24 -18.11 3.58 -7.10
C GLN A 24 -18.39 2.99 -8.49
N ASP A 25 -17.68 1.92 -8.86
CA ASP A 25 -17.91 1.14 -10.09
C ASP A 25 -17.68 -0.36 -9.84
N GLN A 26 -18.76 -1.14 -9.88
CA GLN A 26 -18.74 -2.58 -9.58
C GLN A 26 -18.07 -3.44 -10.66
N SER A 27 -17.67 -2.86 -11.80
CA SER A 27 -16.80 -3.53 -12.76
C SER A 27 -15.31 -3.45 -12.37
N THR A 28 -14.95 -2.57 -11.43
CA THR A 28 -13.56 -2.36 -10.98
C THR A 28 -12.99 -3.64 -10.37
N ARG A 29 -11.90 -4.13 -10.96
CA ARG A 29 -11.10 -5.23 -10.41
C ARG A 29 -10.06 -4.66 -9.47
N THR A 30 -9.92 -5.29 -8.31
CA THR A 30 -9.13 -4.77 -7.20
C THR A 30 -8.10 -5.80 -6.74
N TYR A 31 -6.95 -5.30 -6.28
CA TYR A 31 -5.84 -6.14 -5.83
C TYR A 31 -5.22 -5.58 -4.57
N ALA A 32 -4.90 -6.46 -3.61
CA ALA A 32 -4.15 -6.12 -2.40
C ALA A 32 -3.04 -7.14 -2.17
N ALA A 33 -1.84 -6.67 -1.84
CA ALA A 33 -0.72 -7.48 -1.41
C ALA A 33 -0.09 -6.88 -0.15
N ALA A 34 -0.06 -7.63 0.95
CA ALA A 34 0.53 -7.15 2.19
C ALA A 34 1.24 -8.24 2.98
N GLY A 35 2.35 -7.83 3.61
CA GLY A 35 3.18 -8.68 4.46
C GLY A 35 2.84 -8.55 5.94
N TRP A 36 2.00 -7.58 6.31
CA TRP A 36 1.46 -7.48 7.65
C TRP A 36 0.04 -8.11 7.67
N PRO A 37 -0.15 -9.26 8.34
CA PRO A 37 -1.41 -10.00 8.27
C PRO A 37 -2.64 -9.18 8.70
N VAL A 38 -2.49 -8.21 9.61
CA VAL A 38 -3.59 -7.32 10.04
C VAL A 38 -4.23 -6.56 8.87
N LEU A 39 -3.50 -6.31 7.79
CA LEU A 39 -4.07 -5.67 6.60
C LEU A 39 -4.96 -6.61 5.78
N THR A 40 -4.69 -7.92 5.75
CA THR A 40 -5.21 -8.81 4.69
C THR A 40 -5.71 -10.18 5.14
N ASP A 41 -5.27 -10.71 6.29
CA ASP A 41 -5.69 -12.04 6.78
C ASP A 41 -6.98 -11.94 7.62
N PRO A 42 -8.10 -12.51 7.15
CA PRO A 42 -9.35 -12.52 7.90
C PRO A 42 -9.37 -13.45 9.11
N ASN A 43 -8.37 -14.32 9.27
CA ASN A 43 -8.28 -15.26 10.39
C ASN A 43 -7.42 -14.73 11.55
N GLY A 44 -6.77 -13.57 11.36
CA GLY A 44 -5.93 -12.91 12.36
C GLY A 44 -6.64 -11.79 13.12
N LEU A 45 -5.87 -10.78 13.57
CA LEU A 45 -6.38 -9.58 14.24
C LEU A 45 -7.00 -8.56 13.29
N GLY A 46 -6.87 -8.78 11.98
CA GLY A 46 -7.44 -7.98 10.92
C GLY A 46 -8.77 -8.56 10.39
N PRO A 47 -9.11 -8.34 9.10
CA PRO A 47 -8.36 -7.58 8.10
C PRO A 47 -8.88 -6.14 7.97
N ILE A 48 -7.95 -5.18 7.81
CA ILE A 48 -8.32 -3.79 7.50
C ILE A 48 -8.86 -3.68 6.07
N ILE A 49 -8.22 -4.34 5.11
CA ILE A 49 -8.73 -4.43 3.73
C ILE A 49 -9.85 -5.46 3.72
N HIS A 50 -11.05 -5.04 3.31
CA HIS A 50 -12.20 -5.93 3.36
C HIS A 50 -12.01 -7.15 2.43
N PRO A 51 -12.32 -8.37 2.90
CA PRO A 51 -12.09 -9.57 2.11
C PRO A 51 -12.96 -9.64 0.86
N ARG A 52 -14.19 -9.09 0.89
CA ARG A 52 -15.15 -9.14 -0.24
C ARG A 52 -15.18 -10.51 -0.93
N VAL A 53 -15.46 -11.57 -0.16
CA VAL A 53 -15.28 -12.99 -0.55
C VAL A 53 -16.02 -13.36 -1.84
N GLU A 54 -17.23 -12.86 -2.06
CA GLU A 54 -17.98 -13.13 -3.29
C GLU A 54 -17.31 -12.48 -4.51
N GLN A 55 -16.75 -11.28 -4.37
CA GLN A 55 -15.95 -10.64 -5.42
C GLN A 55 -14.63 -11.38 -5.68
N GLN A 56 -14.04 -12.02 -4.67
CA GLN A 56 -12.88 -12.90 -4.91
C GLN A 56 -13.24 -14.10 -5.77
N LYS A 57 -14.38 -14.77 -5.49
CA LYS A 57 -14.87 -15.88 -6.31
C LYS A 57 -15.19 -15.45 -7.74
N ALA A 58 -15.65 -14.22 -7.93
CA ALA A 58 -15.92 -13.62 -9.23
C ALA A 58 -14.66 -13.13 -9.96
N GLY A 59 -13.48 -13.16 -9.33
CA GLY A 59 -12.24 -12.64 -9.92
C GLY A 59 -12.15 -11.10 -9.94
N LEU A 60 -13.00 -10.40 -9.18
CA LEU A 60 -13.04 -8.94 -9.10
C LEU A 60 -12.23 -8.37 -7.92
N HIS A 61 -11.82 -9.22 -6.98
CA HIS A 61 -10.94 -8.83 -5.88
C HIS A 61 -9.91 -9.92 -5.62
N ARG A 62 -8.64 -9.56 -5.52
CA ARG A 62 -7.56 -10.50 -5.25
C ARG A 62 -6.76 -10.01 -4.06
N ILE A 63 -6.56 -10.89 -3.07
CA ILE A 63 -5.74 -10.62 -1.91
C ILE A 63 -4.57 -11.61 -1.90
N VAL A 64 -3.36 -11.07 -1.74
CA VAL A 64 -2.13 -11.82 -1.44
C VAL A 64 -1.71 -11.44 -0.01
N SER A 65 -1.86 -12.39 0.90
CA SER A 65 -1.44 -12.23 2.29
C SER A 65 -0.17 -13.05 2.54
N ARG A 66 0.82 -12.44 3.17
CA ARG A 66 2.06 -13.06 3.64
C ARG A 66 2.33 -12.62 5.07
N ASP A 67 3.09 -13.44 5.79
CA ASP A 67 3.44 -13.19 7.19
C ASP A 67 4.90 -12.71 7.29
N GLY A 68 5.08 -11.40 7.13
CA GLY A 68 6.36 -10.73 7.31
C GLY A 68 6.81 -10.63 8.75
N GLU A 69 5.87 -10.66 9.71
CA GLU A 69 6.20 -10.68 11.15
C GLU A 69 6.98 -11.95 11.52
N THR A 70 6.57 -13.10 10.99
CA THR A 70 7.23 -14.39 11.24
C THR A 70 8.41 -14.65 10.31
N TYR A 71 8.28 -14.32 9.01
CA TYR A 71 9.25 -14.74 7.99
C TYR A 71 10.21 -13.62 7.53
N GLY A 72 10.07 -12.41 8.06
CA GLY A 72 10.94 -11.27 7.80
C GLY A 72 10.51 -10.43 6.59
N TYR A 73 10.35 -9.13 6.82
CA TYR A 73 9.82 -8.20 5.81
C TYR A 73 10.71 -8.02 4.59
N ARG A 74 12.04 -8.10 4.73
CA ARG A 74 12.96 -8.05 3.57
C ARG A 74 12.58 -9.05 2.47
N THR A 75 12.29 -10.30 2.85
CA THR A 75 11.96 -11.35 1.89
C THR A 75 10.51 -11.25 1.44
N ILE A 76 9.60 -10.95 2.37
CA ILE A 76 8.18 -10.85 2.07
C ILE A 76 7.87 -9.66 1.16
N ASP A 77 8.47 -8.49 1.36
CA ASP A 77 8.27 -7.31 0.51
C ASP A 77 8.70 -7.60 -0.94
N ALA A 78 9.79 -8.35 -1.13
CA ALA A 78 10.23 -8.78 -2.45
C ALA A 78 9.22 -9.76 -3.11
N GLU A 79 8.69 -10.72 -2.34
CA GLU A 79 7.68 -11.66 -2.84
C GLU A 79 6.38 -10.95 -3.23
N LEU A 80 5.91 -10.02 -2.38
CA LEU A 80 4.70 -9.22 -2.65
C LEU A 80 4.88 -8.34 -3.89
N THR A 81 6.05 -7.72 -4.03
CA THR A 81 6.41 -6.97 -5.24
C THR A 81 6.33 -7.86 -6.48
N ASP A 82 6.85 -9.10 -6.41
CA ASP A 82 6.80 -10.05 -7.53
C ASP A 82 5.36 -10.47 -7.87
N PHE A 83 4.49 -10.68 -6.89
CA PHE A 83 3.07 -10.92 -7.14
C PHE A 83 2.38 -9.72 -7.79
N THR A 84 2.66 -8.50 -7.32
CA THR A 84 2.08 -7.28 -7.89
C THR A 84 2.55 -7.09 -9.33
N LEU A 85 3.82 -7.35 -9.62
CA LEU A 85 4.35 -7.33 -10.99
C LEU A 85 3.68 -8.36 -11.89
N ALA A 86 3.43 -9.57 -11.38
CA ALA A 86 2.70 -10.60 -12.14
C ALA A 86 1.26 -10.17 -12.42
N ALA A 87 0.58 -9.59 -11.42
CA ALA A 87 -0.79 -9.10 -11.52
C ALA A 87 -0.92 -7.94 -12.52
N LEU A 88 0.04 -7.00 -12.50
CA LEU A 88 0.15 -5.91 -13.49
C LEU A 88 0.38 -6.46 -14.90
N LYS A 89 1.38 -7.33 -15.09
CA LYS A 89 1.67 -7.94 -16.40
C LYS A 89 0.47 -8.67 -16.98
N GLY A 90 -0.31 -9.34 -16.13
CA GLY A 90 -1.54 -10.02 -16.53
C GLY A 90 -2.75 -9.11 -16.75
N GLY A 91 -2.65 -7.81 -16.45
CA GLY A 91 -3.78 -6.87 -16.54
C GLY A 91 -4.96 -7.29 -15.66
N THR A 92 -4.68 -7.82 -14.46
CA THR A 92 -5.68 -8.51 -13.63
C THR A 92 -6.45 -7.59 -12.67
N PHE A 93 -6.05 -6.34 -12.52
CA PHE A 93 -6.70 -5.35 -11.67
C PHE A 93 -6.65 -3.96 -12.30
N ASP A 94 -7.53 -3.09 -11.84
CA ASP A 94 -7.63 -1.68 -12.23
C ASP A 94 -7.19 -0.76 -11.08
N VAL A 95 -7.37 -1.20 -9.82
CA VAL A 95 -6.85 -0.51 -8.62
C VAL A 95 -6.13 -1.51 -7.70
N GLY A 96 -4.89 -1.18 -7.32
CA GLY A 96 -4.03 -2.06 -6.55
C GLY A 96 -3.44 -1.39 -5.30
N PHE A 97 -3.27 -2.16 -4.24
CA PHE A 97 -2.53 -1.78 -3.02
C PHE A 97 -1.40 -2.79 -2.78
N THR A 98 -0.18 -2.32 -2.55
CA THR A 98 0.98 -3.15 -2.19
C THR A 98 1.69 -2.50 -1.02
N TYR A 99 1.96 -3.29 0.03
CA TYR A 99 2.56 -2.83 1.27
C TYR A 99 3.98 -3.39 1.42
N CYS A 100 4.90 -2.52 1.83
CA CYS A 100 6.27 -2.86 2.22
C CYS A 100 6.53 -2.38 3.66
N CYS A 101 7.28 -3.15 4.45
CA CYS A 101 7.55 -2.87 5.87
C CYS A 101 9.02 -3.03 6.26
N ASP A 102 9.90 -3.49 5.36
CA ASP A 102 11.34 -3.67 5.63
C ASP A 102 12.02 -2.39 6.15
N VAL A 103 11.54 -1.21 5.75
CA VAL A 103 12.04 0.08 6.25
C VAL A 103 11.63 0.33 7.71
N ASP A 104 10.39 0.04 8.07
CA ASP A 104 9.89 0.15 9.44
C ASP A 104 10.61 -0.85 10.36
N ASP A 105 10.66 -2.11 9.96
CA ASP A 105 11.36 -3.19 10.68
C ASP A 105 12.83 -2.87 10.92
N ALA A 106 13.56 -2.45 9.87
CA ALA A 106 14.95 -2.01 10.01
C ALA A 106 15.08 -0.79 10.94
N GLY A 107 14.12 0.13 10.89
CA GLY A 107 14.05 1.29 11.76
C GLY A 107 13.89 0.91 13.24
N HIS A 108 13.07 -0.08 13.56
CA HIS A 108 12.89 -0.57 14.94
C HIS A 108 14.15 -1.26 15.46
N VAL A 109 14.82 -2.07 14.64
CA VAL A 109 15.98 -2.86 15.07
C VAL A 109 17.27 -2.04 15.15
N HIS A 110 17.48 -1.12 14.21
CA HIS A 110 18.77 -0.45 14.01
C HIS A 110 18.73 1.08 14.18
N GLY A 111 17.55 1.68 14.32
CA GLY A 111 17.37 3.13 14.28
C GLY A 111 17.57 3.71 12.87
N LEU A 112 17.37 5.02 12.74
CA LEU A 112 17.18 5.67 11.42
C LEU A 112 18.48 6.15 10.75
N THR A 113 19.60 6.16 11.47
CA THR A 113 20.83 6.85 11.01
C THR A 113 21.90 5.91 10.44
N GLY A 114 21.75 4.60 10.69
CA GLY A 114 22.71 3.55 10.32
C GLY A 114 22.67 3.12 8.85
N PRO A 115 23.63 2.30 8.42
CA PRO A 115 23.64 1.71 7.08
C PRO A 115 22.46 0.75 6.85
N GLU A 116 22.00 0.01 7.86
CA GLU A 116 20.93 -0.99 7.73
C GLU A 116 19.61 -0.36 7.30
N TYR A 117 19.24 0.79 7.88
CA TYR A 117 18.06 1.56 7.49
C TYR A 117 18.19 2.12 6.07
N ARG A 118 19.37 2.63 5.68
CA ARG A 118 19.61 3.10 4.30
C ARG A 118 19.53 1.98 3.28
N GLU A 119 20.01 0.79 3.63
CA GLU A 119 19.90 -0.38 2.75
C GLU A 119 18.44 -0.83 2.61
N ALA A 120 17.63 -0.77 3.67
CA ALA A 120 16.20 -1.03 3.60
C ALA A 120 15.48 -0.04 2.68
N LEU A 121 15.78 1.26 2.82
CA LEU A 121 15.28 2.29 1.89
C LEU A 121 15.66 1.97 0.45
N GLY A 122 16.90 1.58 0.18
CA GLY A 122 17.35 1.20 -1.16
C GLY A 122 16.63 -0.03 -1.73
N ARG A 123 16.23 -0.99 -0.89
CA ARG A 123 15.44 -2.16 -1.33
C ARG A 123 14.01 -1.77 -1.68
N VAL A 124 13.33 -0.98 -0.86
CA VAL A 124 11.96 -0.52 -1.13
C VAL A 124 11.91 0.45 -2.34
N ASP A 125 12.93 1.30 -2.50
CA ASP A 125 13.10 2.13 -3.71
C ASP A 125 13.23 1.25 -4.97
N ALA A 126 14.05 0.21 -4.93
CA ALA A 126 14.18 -0.73 -6.04
C ALA A 126 12.87 -1.48 -6.35
N HIS A 127 12.06 -1.81 -5.34
CA HIS A 127 10.72 -2.36 -5.55
C HIS A 127 9.80 -1.37 -6.27
N THR A 128 9.78 -0.12 -5.81
CA THR A 128 9.01 0.98 -6.41
C THR A 128 9.42 1.21 -7.88
N GLN A 129 10.73 1.21 -8.17
CA GLN A 129 11.26 1.35 -9.52
C GLN A 129 10.77 0.23 -10.44
N ARG A 130 10.75 -1.03 -9.96
CA ARG A 130 10.25 -2.17 -10.74
C ARG A 130 8.76 -2.04 -11.05
N LEU A 131 7.96 -1.59 -10.09
CA LEU A 131 6.53 -1.34 -10.28
C LEU A 131 6.29 -0.22 -11.29
N ALA A 132 6.97 0.93 -11.14
CA ALA A 132 6.89 2.04 -12.09
C ALA A 132 7.26 1.60 -13.52
N ALA A 133 8.32 0.80 -13.68
CA ALA A 133 8.70 0.25 -14.98
C ALA A 133 7.61 -0.66 -15.57
N ALA A 134 6.93 -1.48 -14.76
CA ALA A 134 5.82 -2.31 -15.23
C ALA A 134 4.62 -1.45 -15.69
N LEU A 135 4.28 -0.39 -14.95
CA LEU A 135 3.24 0.57 -15.34
C LEU A 135 3.60 1.30 -16.64
N THR A 136 4.87 1.69 -16.83
CA THR A 136 5.34 2.22 -18.12
C THR A 136 5.12 1.22 -19.26
N GLN A 137 5.41 -0.06 -19.05
CA GLN A 137 5.15 -1.08 -20.08
C GLN A 137 3.66 -1.24 -20.39
N ARG A 138 2.79 -1.20 -19.36
CA ARG A 138 1.33 -1.20 -19.52
C ARG A 138 0.87 -0.03 -20.37
N HIS A 139 1.33 1.17 -20.06
CA HIS A 139 1.02 2.39 -20.80
C HIS A 139 1.47 2.28 -22.27
N LEU A 140 2.72 1.92 -22.52
CA LEU A 140 3.25 1.84 -23.90
C LEU A 140 2.54 0.79 -24.75
N GLN A 141 2.20 -0.37 -24.18
CA GLN A 141 1.64 -1.49 -24.94
C GLN A 141 0.13 -1.43 -25.09
N PHE A 142 -0.58 -0.90 -24.09
CA PHE A 142 -2.05 -0.98 -24.03
C PHE A 142 -2.73 0.38 -23.87
N GLN A 143 -1.94 1.47 -23.80
CA GLN A 143 -2.45 2.83 -23.61
C GLN A 143 -3.25 2.99 -22.31
N GLU A 144 -2.95 2.18 -21.30
CA GLU A 144 -3.53 2.33 -19.97
C GLU A 144 -2.97 3.58 -19.28
N ASP A 145 -3.84 4.31 -18.60
CA ASP A 145 -3.46 5.49 -17.81
C ASP A 145 -3.37 5.09 -16.34
N TRP A 146 -2.14 5.05 -15.82
CA TRP A 146 -1.83 4.57 -14.48
C TRP A 146 -1.34 5.70 -13.60
N LEU A 147 -1.93 5.85 -12.42
CA LEU A 147 -1.38 6.67 -11.35
C LEU A 147 -0.71 5.77 -10.30
N LEU A 148 0.59 5.94 -10.10
CA LEU A 148 1.32 5.38 -8.95
C LEU A 148 1.30 6.38 -7.81
N ILE A 149 0.87 5.94 -6.64
CA ILE A 149 0.91 6.72 -5.39
C ILE A 149 1.77 5.94 -4.41
N VAL A 150 2.79 6.61 -3.88
CA VAL A 150 3.62 6.09 -2.78
C VAL A 150 3.36 6.96 -1.57
N THR A 151 3.07 6.35 -0.43
CA THR A 151 2.79 7.07 0.82
C THR A 151 3.28 6.27 2.01
N THR A 152 3.57 6.95 3.11
CA THR A 152 3.84 6.34 4.41
C THR A 152 2.65 6.53 5.34
N ASP A 153 2.45 5.60 6.25
CA ASP A 153 1.44 5.70 7.30
C ASP A 153 1.94 6.50 8.50
N HIS A 154 3.24 6.44 8.80
CA HIS A 154 3.87 7.19 9.89
C HIS A 154 5.35 7.49 9.63
N GLY A 155 5.99 8.16 10.59
CA GLY A 155 7.43 8.32 10.70
C GLY A 155 7.96 7.63 11.96
N HIS A 156 9.21 7.93 12.33
CA HIS A 156 9.96 7.27 13.43
C HIS A 156 10.72 8.29 14.28
N ILE A 157 11.01 7.95 15.54
CA ILE A 157 12.07 8.61 16.29
C ILE A 157 13.46 8.10 15.86
N ASP A 158 14.51 8.92 16.02
CA ASP A 158 15.85 8.63 15.47
C ASP A 158 16.44 7.30 15.98
N ALA A 159 16.14 6.95 17.24
CA ALA A 159 16.60 5.71 17.88
C ALA A 159 15.88 4.45 17.37
N GLY A 160 14.81 4.60 16.59
CA GLY A 160 13.86 3.53 16.25
C GLY A 160 12.64 3.56 17.15
N GLY A 161 11.46 3.33 16.55
CA GLY A 161 10.18 3.33 17.24
C GLY A 161 9.20 4.39 16.76
N HIS A 162 7.91 4.09 16.96
CA HIS A 162 6.78 4.97 16.72
C HIS A 162 5.64 4.66 17.71
N GLY A 163 4.50 5.35 17.58
CA GLY A 163 3.29 5.13 18.38
C GLY A 163 3.01 6.22 19.43
N GLY A 164 3.92 7.19 19.54
CA GLY A 164 3.68 8.46 20.22
C GLY A 164 3.14 9.55 19.29
N ASP A 165 3.02 10.74 19.86
CA ASP A 165 2.34 11.91 19.30
C ASP A 165 3.33 12.92 18.69
N SER A 166 4.63 12.57 18.62
CA SER A 166 5.64 13.54 18.22
C SER A 166 5.51 13.91 16.74
N PRO A 167 5.96 15.13 16.34
CA PRO A 167 5.94 15.51 14.94
C PRO A 167 6.73 14.56 14.03
N LYS A 168 7.78 13.91 14.53
CA LYS A 168 8.56 12.94 13.74
C LYS A 168 7.79 11.63 13.51
N GLU A 169 7.06 11.16 14.52
CA GLU A 169 6.29 9.91 14.43
C GLU A 169 5.01 10.08 13.62
N THR A 170 4.37 11.24 13.70
CA THR A 170 3.12 11.55 12.98
C THR A 170 3.34 12.09 11.57
N GLN A 171 4.61 12.30 11.15
CA GLN A 171 4.93 12.76 9.81
C GLN A 171 4.69 11.64 8.78
N SER A 172 3.84 11.95 7.81
CA SER A 172 3.59 11.12 6.62
C SER A 172 3.75 11.98 5.37
N TRP A 173 3.96 11.34 4.23
CA TRP A 173 4.03 11.99 2.93
C TRP A 173 3.33 11.15 1.86
N ALA A 174 3.01 11.78 0.73
CA ALA A 174 2.53 11.11 -0.47
C ALA A 174 3.25 11.66 -1.71
N ILE A 175 3.60 10.78 -2.64
CA ILE A 175 4.21 11.10 -3.93
C ILE A 175 3.34 10.47 -5.02
N THR A 176 3.04 11.25 -6.06
CA THR A 176 2.33 10.78 -7.25
C THR A 176 3.27 10.71 -8.44
N TRP A 177 3.13 9.68 -9.26
CA TRP A 177 3.84 9.54 -10.52
C TRP A 177 2.96 8.83 -11.55
N SER A 178 3.11 9.18 -12.83
CA SER A 178 2.40 8.52 -13.93
C SER A 178 3.32 8.36 -15.14
N PRO A 179 3.24 7.22 -15.87
CA PRO A 179 3.99 7.04 -17.11
C PRO A 179 3.54 7.99 -18.23
N SER A 180 2.31 8.52 -18.18
CA SER A 180 1.81 9.52 -19.13
C SER A 180 2.27 10.95 -18.80
N GLY A 181 2.88 11.14 -17.63
CA GLY A 181 3.26 12.46 -17.10
C GLY A 181 2.10 13.25 -16.50
N HIS A 182 0.86 12.77 -16.60
CA HIS A 182 -0.30 13.39 -15.98
C HIS A 182 -0.45 12.90 -14.55
N THR A 183 -0.25 13.80 -13.59
CA THR A 183 -0.48 13.55 -12.17
C THR A 183 -1.49 14.56 -11.64
N PRO A 184 -2.32 14.21 -10.66
CA PRO A 184 -3.26 15.15 -10.08
C PRO A 184 -2.51 16.28 -9.35
N GLU A 185 -3.06 17.50 -9.42
CA GLU A 185 -2.56 18.63 -8.65
C GLU A 185 -3.13 18.55 -7.22
N TRP A 186 -2.35 17.99 -6.31
CA TRP A 186 -2.68 17.96 -4.88
C TRP A 186 -1.98 19.10 -4.13
N GLU A 187 -2.62 19.56 -3.06
CA GLU A 187 -2.05 20.58 -2.17
C GLU A 187 -0.79 20.04 -1.47
N GLU A 188 0.14 20.91 -1.13
CA GLU A 188 1.38 20.54 -0.42
C GLU A 188 1.10 19.93 0.96
N HIS A 189 0.03 20.37 1.62
CA HIS A 189 -0.39 19.89 2.93
C HIS A 189 -1.68 19.09 2.82
N LEU A 190 -1.57 17.78 2.98
CA LEU A 190 -2.68 16.85 2.96
C LEU A 190 -2.96 16.31 4.35
N GLN A 191 -4.24 16.28 4.74
CA GLN A 191 -4.68 15.48 5.88
C GLN A 191 -4.70 14.00 5.45
N PRO A 192 -4.14 13.06 6.22
CA PRO A 192 -4.08 11.64 5.83
C PRO A 192 -5.44 11.05 5.44
N GLU A 193 -6.50 11.40 6.16
CA GLU A 193 -7.87 10.94 5.88
C GLU A 193 -8.44 11.42 4.54
N SER A 194 -7.84 12.46 3.93
CA SER A 194 -8.29 12.98 2.64
C SER A 194 -7.76 12.19 1.44
N LEU A 195 -6.70 11.39 1.62
CA LEU A 195 -6.00 10.72 0.51
C LEU A 195 -6.92 9.77 -0.26
N ALA A 196 -7.72 8.95 0.43
CA ALA A 196 -8.66 8.03 -0.22
C ALA A 196 -9.70 8.78 -1.08
N GLY A 197 -10.25 9.89 -0.58
CA GLY A 197 -11.18 10.72 -1.34
C GLY A 197 -10.57 11.32 -2.60
N ARG A 198 -9.29 11.74 -2.53
CA ARG A 198 -8.56 12.27 -3.69
C ARG A 198 -8.28 11.20 -4.74
N ILE A 199 -7.95 9.98 -4.32
CA ILE A 199 -7.79 8.83 -5.22
C ILE A 199 -9.10 8.58 -5.99
N LEU A 200 -10.23 8.53 -5.28
CA LEU A 200 -11.54 8.30 -5.90
C LEU A 200 -11.92 9.40 -6.89
N ALA A 201 -11.68 10.66 -6.54
CA ALA A 201 -11.98 11.79 -7.42
C ALA A 201 -11.15 11.79 -8.72
N HIS A 202 -9.88 11.36 -8.66
CA HIS A 202 -9.04 11.24 -9.85
C HIS A 202 -9.49 10.12 -10.79
N ARG A 203 -10.15 9.08 -10.29
CA ARG A 203 -10.69 8.00 -11.15
C ARG A 203 -11.89 8.44 -11.99
N ASP A 204 -12.59 9.49 -11.56
CA ASP A 204 -13.77 10.02 -12.25
C ASP A 204 -13.43 11.04 -13.35
N SER A 205 -12.18 11.53 -13.40
CA SER A 205 -11.71 12.58 -14.32
C SER A 205 -11.12 12.02 -15.60
#